data_AF-A0A4R2JQR4-F1
#
_entry.id   AF-A0A4R2JQR4-F1
#
_cell.length_a   1.000
_cell.length_b   1.000
_cell.length_c   1.000
_cell.angle_alpha   90.00
_cell.angle_beta   90.00
_cell.angle_gamma   90.00
#
_symmetry.space_group_name_H-M   'P 1'
#
loop_
_entity.id
_entity.type
_entity.pdbx_description
1 polymer ?
#
loop_
_entity_poly.entity_id
_entity_poly.type
_entity_poly.pdbx_seq_one_letter_code
_entity_poly.pdbx_strand_id
1 'polypeptide(L)'
;MYQLQLLLNIPELFTSHFKINFYSSMFENLDPSSIPEFPSSSPGRKGYSHHTMFRAFIVMQAERFGEITDLADYLRNNLIIAHLCGIDITKPLPSYWTFRRFIN
;
A
#
# COMPACT_ATOMS: atom_id res chain seq x y z
N MET A 1 -27.88 10.83 14.13
CA MET A 1 -26.76 11.39 13.33
C MET A 1 -25.39 10.78 13.61
N TYR A 2 -25.18 10.01 14.69
CA TYR A 2 -23.86 9.39 14.99
C TYR A 2 -23.68 7.95 14.48
N GLN A 3 -24.77 7.20 14.22
CA GLN A 3 -24.66 5.79 13.84
C GLN A 3 -24.21 5.56 12.39
N LEU A 4 -24.53 6.48 11.47
CA LEU A 4 -24.06 6.41 10.08
C LEU A 4 -22.54 6.66 9.98
N GLN A 5 -21.96 7.46 10.89
CA GLN A 5 -20.53 7.75 10.90
C GLN A 5 -19.68 6.55 11.35
N LEU A 6 -20.23 5.67 12.20
CA LEU A 6 -19.58 4.42 12.60
C LEU A 6 -19.58 3.38 11.49
N LEU A 7 -20.66 3.31 10.69
CA LEU A 7 -20.76 2.39 9.55
C LEU A 7 -19.78 2.75 8.43
N LEU A 8 -19.50 4.04 8.24
CA LEU A 8 -18.54 4.54 7.24
C LEU A 8 -17.07 4.25 7.62
N ASN A 9 -16.81 3.87 8.88
CA ASN A 9 -15.47 3.61 9.41
C ASN A 9 -15.06 2.13 9.37
N ILE A 10 -15.86 1.26 8.75
CA ILE A 10 -15.51 -0.15 8.58
C ILE A 10 -14.79 -0.28 7.23
N PRO A 11 -13.46 -0.50 7.20
CA PRO A 11 -12.71 -0.65 5.96
C PRO A 11 -13.23 -1.83 5.10
N GLU A 12 -13.93 -2.78 5.72
CA GLU A 12 -14.59 -3.92 5.09
C GLU A 12 -15.73 -3.52 4.14
N LEU A 13 -16.35 -2.33 4.30
CA LEU A 13 -17.52 -1.95 3.49
C LEU A 13 -17.14 -1.52 2.07
N PHE A 14 -15.88 -1.11 1.84
CA PHE A 14 -15.44 -0.51 0.57
C PHE A 14 -14.48 -1.40 -0.23
N THR A 15 -13.88 -2.41 0.39
CA THR A 15 -12.90 -3.28 -0.27
C THR A 15 -13.48 -4.66 -0.51
N SER A 16 -13.62 -5.06 -1.78
CA SER A 16 -14.12 -6.40 -2.13
C SER A 16 -13.29 -7.51 -1.49
N HIS A 17 -13.94 -8.43 -0.75
CA HIS A 17 -13.30 -9.62 -0.16
C HIS A 17 -12.50 -10.42 -1.19
N PHE A 18 -12.93 -10.44 -2.45
CA PHE A 18 -12.20 -11.10 -3.53
C PHE A 18 -10.81 -10.45 -3.76
N LYS A 19 -10.74 -9.11 -3.79
CA LYS A 19 -9.47 -8.39 -3.97
C LYS A 19 -8.52 -8.63 -2.80
N ILE A 20 -9.05 -8.63 -1.57
CA ILE A 20 -8.26 -8.89 -0.37
C ILE A 20 -7.62 -10.29 -0.46
N ASN A 21 -8.42 -11.31 -0.77
CA ASN A 21 -7.92 -12.68 -0.90
C ASN A 21 -6.90 -12.82 -2.04
N PHE A 22 -7.15 -12.16 -3.17
CA PHE A 22 -6.25 -12.14 -4.30
C PHE A 22 -4.88 -11.54 -3.94
N TYR A 23 -4.86 -10.34 -3.34
CA TYR A 23 -3.61 -9.68 -2.96
C TYR A 23 -2.90 -10.40 -1.80
N SER A 24 -3.62 -10.95 -0.81
CA SER A 24 -3.01 -11.75 0.26
C SER A 24 -2.29 -12.96 -0.33
N SER A 25 -3.00 -13.76 -1.13
CA SER A 25 -2.43 -14.94 -1.80
C SER A 25 -1.25 -14.57 -2.70
N MET A 26 -1.35 -13.49 -3.47
CA MET A 26 -0.25 -13.02 -4.32
C MET A 26 0.97 -12.64 -3.50
N PHE A 27 0.82 -11.83 -2.44
CA PHE A 27 1.94 -11.32 -1.65
C PHE A 27 2.58 -12.38 -0.74
N GLU A 28 1.84 -13.41 -0.34
CA GLU A 28 2.38 -14.58 0.36
C GLU A 28 3.29 -15.44 -0.56
N ASN A 29 2.94 -15.55 -1.84
CA ASN A 29 3.71 -16.30 -2.82
C ASN A 29 4.82 -15.48 -3.51
N LEU A 30 4.81 -14.16 -3.31
CA LEU A 30 5.84 -13.27 -3.83
C LEU A 30 7.04 -13.28 -2.88
N ASP A 31 8.18 -13.77 -3.34
CA ASP A 31 9.44 -13.69 -2.58
C ASP A 31 10.19 -12.37 -2.91
N PRO A 32 10.22 -11.38 -2.00
CA PRO A 32 10.94 -10.14 -2.23
C PRO A 32 12.42 -10.23 -1.81
N SER A 33 12.94 -11.42 -1.45
CA SER A 33 14.32 -11.62 -0.97
C SER A 33 15.40 -11.08 -1.91
N SER A 34 15.11 -11.01 -3.21
CA SER A 34 16.00 -10.45 -4.24
C SER A 34 16.16 -8.93 -4.15
N ILE A 35 15.27 -8.22 -3.45
CA ILE A 35 15.31 -6.77 -3.28
C ILE A 35 15.74 -6.47 -1.83
N PRO A 36 16.75 -5.62 -1.59
CA PRO A 36 17.07 -5.21 -0.24
C PRO A 36 15.91 -4.41 0.36
N GLU A 37 15.44 -4.78 1.55
CA GLU A 37 14.28 -4.17 2.21
C GLU A 37 14.48 -2.65 2.41
N PHE A 38 15.71 -2.23 2.68
CA PHE A 38 16.09 -0.82 2.82
C PHE A 38 17.35 -0.53 2.00
N PRO A 39 17.51 0.69 1.47
CA PRO A 39 18.76 1.10 0.85
C PRO A 39 19.89 1.08 1.88
N SER A 40 21.11 0.78 1.44
CA SER A 40 22.32 0.67 2.28
C SER A 40 22.83 2.00 2.85
N SER A 41 22.06 3.08 2.76
CA SER A 41 22.48 4.43 3.14
C SER A 41 22.48 4.65 4.68
N SER A 42 23.33 5.61 5.09
CA SER A 42 23.88 5.90 6.43
C SER A 42 22.86 6.07 7.58
N PRO A 43 23.28 6.17 8.87
CA PRO A 43 22.40 6.14 10.03
C PRO A 43 21.51 7.39 10.10
N GLY A 44 20.38 7.33 9.41
CA GLY A 44 19.33 8.34 9.39
C GLY A 44 17.94 7.71 9.58
N ARG A 45 16.89 8.51 9.43
CA ARG A 45 15.51 8.00 9.47
C ARG A 45 15.30 7.00 8.34
N LYS A 46 15.04 5.74 8.68
CA LYS A 46 14.62 4.72 7.72
C LYS A 46 13.30 5.16 7.09
N GLY A 47 13.29 5.26 5.76
CA GLY A 47 12.07 5.49 4.99
C GLY A 47 11.19 4.24 4.95
N TYR A 48 10.28 4.20 3.99
CA TYR A 48 9.49 2.99 3.73
C TYR A 48 10.37 1.88 3.15
N SER A 49 9.98 0.64 3.42
CA SER A 49 10.61 -0.54 2.84
C SER A 49 10.43 -0.56 1.32
N HIS A 50 11.47 -0.99 0.59
CA HIS A 50 11.38 -1.26 -0.84
C HIS A 50 10.38 -2.39 -1.13
N HIS A 51 10.21 -3.35 -0.22
CA HIS A 51 9.21 -4.41 -0.39
C HIS A 51 7.80 -3.83 -0.38
N THR A 52 7.55 -2.89 0.53
CA THR A 52 6.27 -2.18 0.60
C THR A 52 6.00 -1.38 -0.66
N MET A 53 7.01 -0.67 -1.15
CA MET A 53 6.91 0.10 -2.38
C MET A 53 6.70 -0.77 -3.61
N PHE A 54 7.38 -1.91 -3.68
CA PHE A 54 7.20 -2.88 -4.75
C PHE A 54 5.80 -3.49 -4.76
N ARG A 55 5.26 -3.85 -3.59
CA ARG A 55 3.87 -4.32 -3.47
C ARG A 55 2.86 -3.26 -3.91
N ALA A 56 3.06 -2.00 -3.50
CA ALA A 56 2.22 -0.90 -3.95
C ALA A 56 2.30 -0.67 -5.48
N PHE A 57 3.48 -0.85 -6.06
CA PHE A 57 3.65 -0.81 -7.51
C PHE A 57 2.90 -1.95 -8.22
N ILE A 58 2.89 -3.17 -7.66
CA ILE A 58 2.09 -4.27 -8.20
C ILE A 58 0.60 -3.92 -8.18
N VAL A 59 0.09 -3.33 -7.09
CA VAL A 59 -1.30 -2.84 -7.03
C VAL A 59 -1.56 -1.79 -8.10
N MET A 60 -0.62 -0.88 -8.34
CA MET A 60 -0.71 0.12 -9.40
C MET A 60 -0.91 -0.52 -10.78
N GLN A 61 -0.12 -1.54 -11.10
CA GLN A 61 -0.21 -2.25 -12.37
C GLN A 61 -1.48 -3.11 -12.47
N ALA A 62 -1.90 -3.75 -11.38
CA ALA A 62 -3.08 -4.62 -11.34
C ALA A 62 -4.39 -3.84 -11.56
N GLU A 63 -4.49 -2.65 -10.96
CA GLU A 63 -5.66 -1.77 -11.09
C GLU A 63 -5.58 -0.85 -12.33
N ARG A 64 -4.44 -0.86 -13.05
CA ARG A 64 -4.15 -0.03 -14.24
C ARG A 64 -4.25 1.47 -13.99
N PHE A 65 -3.71 1.93 -12.86
CA PHE A 65 -3.63 3.37 -12.59
C PHE A 65 -2.63 4.05 -13.55
N GLY A 66 -3.07 5.16 -14.16
CA GLY A 66 -2.24 5.96 -15.05
C GLY A 66 -1.33 6.93 -14.30
N GLU A 67 -1.75 7.36 -13.10
CA GLU A 67 -1.00 8.30 -12.27
C GLU A 67 -0.72 7.75 -10.87
N ILE A 68 0.37 8.22 -10.25
CA ILE A 68 0.76 7.87 -8.87
C ILE A 68 -0.25 8.45 -7.85
N THR A 69 -0.91 9.55 -8.20
CA THR A 69 -2.00 10.17 -7.44
C THR A 69 -3.17 9.21 -7.25
N ASP A 70 -3.60 8.54 -8.31
CA ASP A 70 -4.67 7.54 -8.27
C ASP A 70 -4.33 6.38 -7.32
N LEU A 71 -3.07 5.90 -7.36
CA LEU A 71 -2.59 4.87 -6.43
C LEU A 71 -2.65 5.37 -4.98
N ALA A 72 -2.16 6.59 -4.72
CA ALA A 72 -2.12 7.15 -3.37
C ALA A 72 -3.54 7.32 -2.80
N ASP A 73 -4.49 7.76 -3.61
CA ASP A 73 -5.89 7.91 -3.21
C ASP A 73 -6.58 6.55 -3.06
N TYR A 74 -6.27 5.57 -3.92
CA TYR A 74 -6.76 4.20 -3.78
C TYR A 74 -6.34 3.56 -2.47
N LEU A 75 -5.06 3.71 -2.07
CA LEU A 75 -4.54 3.16 -0.82
C LEU A 75 -5.09 3.89 0.41
N ARG A 76 -5.39 5.19 0.31
CA ARG A 76 -6.11 5.94 1.35
C ARG A 76 -7.53 5.43 1.55
N ASN A 77 -8.21 5.11 0.46
CA ASN A 77 -9.58 4.62 0.50
C ASN A 77 -9.68 3.13 0.88
N ASN A 78 -8.63 2.34 0.62
CA ASN A 78 -8.57 0.90 0.90
C ASN A 78 -7.42 0.56 1.86
N LEU A 79 -7.61 0.89 3.14
CA LEU A 79 -6.60 0.70 4.19
C LEU A 79 -6.19 -0.77 4.36
N ILE A 80 -7.08 -1.73 4.09
CA ILE A 80 -6.76 -3.17 4.13
C ILE A 80 -5.70 -3.51 3.08
N ILE A 81 -5.84 -3.00 1.85
CA ILE A 81 -4.87 -3.25 0.77
C ILE A 81 -3.55 -2.54 1.08
N ALA A 82 -3.60 -1.33 1.63
CA ALA A 82 -2.40 -0.65 2.12
C ALA A 82 -1.67 -1.49 3.18
N HIS A 83 -2.41 -2.10 4.10
CA HIS A 83 -1.84 -2.99 5.12
C HIS A 83 -1.22 -4.26 4.50
N LEU A 84 -1.88 -4.88 3.51
CA LEU A 84 -1.32 -6.02 2.77
C LEU A 84 -0.03 -5.68 2.03
N CYS A 85 0.09 -4.45 1.54
CA CYS A 85 1.35 -3.95 0.97
C CYS A 85 2.46 -3.83 2.03
N GLY A 86 2.15 -3.87 3.32
CA GLY A 86 3.09 -3.68 4.43
C GLY A 86 3.19 -2.24 4.90
N ILE A 87 2.19 -1.40 4.58
CA ILE A 87 2.08 -0.05 5.13
C ILE A 87 1.46 -0.14 6.53
N ASP A 88 2.09 0.51 7.49
CA ASP A 88 1.57 0.63 8.84
C ASP A 88 0.44 1.66 8.86
N ILE A 89 -0.81 1.20 9.05
CA ILE A 89 -2.02 2.04 9.07
C ILE A 89 -2.03 3.07 10.21
N THR A 90 -1.17 2.89 11.23
CA THR A 90 -1.00 3.84 12.34
C THR A 90 -0.09 5.02 11.98
N LYS A 91 0.65 4.92 10.87
CA LYS A 91 1.55 5.95 10.36
C LYS A 91 0.90 6.65 9.16
N PRO A 92 1.32 7.90 8.85
CA PRO A 92 0.88 8.54 7.62
C PRO A 92 1.23 7.64 6.43
N LEU A 93 0.33 7.55 5.46
CA LEU A 93 0.61 6.84 4.21
C LEU A 93 1.78 7.49 3.45
N PRO A 94 2.49 6.73 2.60
CA PRO A 94 3.54 7.30 1.77
C PRO A 94 3.00 8.44 0.92
N SER A 95 3.77 9.53 0.82
CA SER A 95 3.41 10.66 -0.01
C SER A 95 3.59 10.33 -1.49
N TYR A 96 2.94 11.10 -2.36
CA TYR A 96 3.18 11.06 -3.81
C TYR A 96 4.68 11.09 -4.15
N TRP A 97 5.44 11.98 -3.51
CA TRP A 97 6.89 12.12 -3.73
C TRP A 97 7.67 10.87 -3.32
N THR A 98 7.19 10.17 -2.30
CA THR A 98 7.78 8.93 -1.84
C THR A 98 7.60 7.83 -2.88
N PHE A 99 6.40 7.67 -3.44
CA PHE A 99 6.14 6.74 -4.54
C PHE A 99 6.91 7.11 -5.80
N ARG A 100 6.92 8.40 -6.17
CA ARG A 100 7.65 8.89 -7.34
C ARG A 100 9.15 8.60 -7.26
N ARG A 101 9.76 8.74 -6.08
CA ARG A 101 11.18 8.45 -5.88
C ARG A 101 11.53 6.96 -5.99
N PHE A 102 10.57 6.07 -5.80
CA PHE A 102 10.79 4.63 -5.95
C PHE A 102 10.65 4.19 -7.41
N ILE A 103 9.71 4.75 -8.15
CA ILE A 103 9.42 4.38 -9.55
C ILE A 103 10.44 4.96 -10.54
N ASN A 104 11.06 6.09 -10.19
CA ASN A 104 11.89 6.91 -11.08
C ASN A 104 13.37 6.75 -10.81
#